data_AF-A0A6J8DJD2-F1
#
_entry.id   AF-A0A6J8DJD2-F1
#
_cell.length_a   1.000
_cell.length_b   1.000
_cell.length_c   1.000
_cell.angle_alpha   90.00
_cell.angle_beta   90.00
_cell.angle_gamma   90.00
#
_symmetry.space_group_name_H-M   'P 1'
#
loop_
_entity.id
_entity.type
_entity.pdbx_description
1 polymer ?
#
loop_
_entity_poly.entity_id
_entity_poly.type
_entity_poly.pdbx_seq_one_letter_code
_entity_poly.pdbx_strand_id
1 'polypeptide(L)'
;MDLQDKNISLQFYKYLCDIVGSKEVVRTRRYIFTAKDIVESNNSVTLVSSGSKAEGLDLKGSDYDQMIHPNVIRVYESLKDVQYDQSKLLLVMETNDTKPGFTKLKTVNKLYLDIDMIHDWCETMGEETYISSKRCREQNLKDGMIIHGPCQSLPDGEYDQAICLRCEEWITPAQQWIFRSRTEWPHNTLVTSALLLTNYYNQTQLYSDLDIVQLKPLDQTLAYVVNMELNEKLLSLQFYNYLCDIIGSEEVVRTRRQIFTANDIGDNTIFANAISSGSKAEGLDLKGSDYDQMMQLEFIRVYESLNDIQSYPDKIPLVMVNNDTKPGFTKIKLVNSSYLDIDLIQDWCETVGEETYISSKRFREQHLNLCDELVMHGPCLSNGGF
;
A
#
# COMPACT_ATOMS: atom_id res chain seq x y z
N MET A 1 4.02 -3.17 51.25
CA MET A 1 2.67 -3.30 50.66
C MET A 1 1.99 -4.45 51.37
N ASP A 2 0.96 -4.13 52.15
CA ASP A 2 0.31 -5.06 53.07
C ASP A 2 -0.55 -6.09 52.31
N LEU A 3 -0.93 -7.21 52.94
CA LEU A 3 -1.74 -8.27 52.30
C LEU A 3 -3.11 -7.74 51.83
N GLN A 4 -3.64 -6.74 52.52
CA GLN A 4 -4.89 -6.06 52.18
C GLN A 4 -4.75 -5.18 50.92
N ASP A 5 -3.61 -4.50 50.74
CA ASP A 5 -3.29 -3.72 49.54
C ASP A 5 -3.14 -4.59 48.29
N LYS A 6 -2.54 -5.78 48.43
CA LYS A 6 -2.40 -6.74 47.33
C LYS A 6 -3.75 -7.25 46.83
N ASN A 7 -4.70 -7.47 47.75
CA ASN A 7 -6.03 -7.94 47.38
C ASN A 7 -6.84 -6.85 46.67
N ILE A 8 -6.79 -5.61 47.15
CA ILE A 8 -7.40 -4.44 46.49
C ILE A 8 -6.80 -4.24 45.10
N SER A 9 -5.47 -4.34 44.97
CA SER A 9 -4.78 -4.20 43.67
C SER A 9 -5.19 -5.28 42.67
N LEU A 10 -5.38 -6.52 43.12
CA LEU A 10 -5.81 -7.62 42.26
C LEU A 10 -7.28 -7.49 41.83
N GLN A 11 -8.18 -7.08 42.74
CA GLN A 11 -9.58 -6.84 42.40
C GLN A 11 -9.74 -5.67 41.45
N PHE A 12 -9.00 -4.58 41.68
CA PHE A 12 -8.97 -3.44 40.77
C PHE A 12 -8.43 -3.82 39.39
N TYR A 13 -7.35 -4.61 39.33
CA TYR A 13 -6.83 -5.14 38.06
C TYR A 13 -7.87 -5.97 37.30
N LYS A 14 -8.58 -6.88 37.99
CA LYS A 14 -9.64 -7.69 37.35
C LYS A 14 -10.77 -6.81 36.83
N TYR A 15 -11.24 -5.85 37.62
CA TYR A 15 -12.26 -4.90 37.21
C TYR A 15 -11.83 -4.07 35.99
N LEU A 16 -10.57 -3.62 35.95
CA LEU A 16 -10.03 -2.98 34.76
C LEU A 16 -10.02 -3.93 33.56
N CYS A 17 -9.56 -5.17 33.72
CA CYS A 17 -9.61 -6.14 32.63
C CYS A 17 -11.03 -6.43 32.13
N ASP A 18 -12.03 -6.41 33.00
CA ASP A 18 -13.44 -6.57 32.62
C ASP A 18 -13.95 -5.37 31.78
N ILE A 19 -13.41 -4.17 32.00
CA ILE A 19 -13.77 -2.95 31.26
C ILE A 19 -12.96 -2.80 29.98
N VAL A 20 -11.63 -2.80 30.08
CA VAL A 20 -10.74 -2.47 28.96
C VAL A 20 -10.27 -3.70 28.19
N GLY A 21 -10.39 -4.90 28.78
CA GLY A 21 -9.81 -6.14 28.28
C GLY A 21 -8.50 -6.51 28.99
N SER A 22 -8.10 -7.77 28.88
CA SER A 22 -6.76 -8.19 29.30
C SER A 22 -5.68 -7.52 28.44
N LYS A 23 -4.42 -7.61 28.89
CA LYS A 23 -3.28 -7.09 28.13
C LYS A 23 -3.24 -7.67 26.71
N GLU A 24 -3.57 -8.95 26.56
CA GLU A 24 -3.62 -9.69 25.30
C GLU A 24 -4.75 -9.18 24.41
N VAL A 25 -5.94 -8.94 24.97
CA VAL A 25 -7.09 -8.38 24.23
C VAL A 25 -6.78 -6.97 23.72
N VAL A 26 -6.25 -6.09 24.59
CA VAL A 26 -5.84 -4.73 24.19
C VAL A 26 -4.79 -4.78 23.09
N ARG A 27 -3.78 -5.65 23.24
CA ARG A 27 -2.74 -5.84 22.22
C ARG A 27 -3.31 -6.33 20.89
N THR A 28 -4.26 -7.27 20.92
CA THR A 28 -4.94 -7.79 19.72
C THR A 28 -5.66 -6.68 18.97
N ARG A 29 -6.45 -5.87 19.67
CA ARG A 29 -7.18 -4.74 19.08
C ARG A 29 -6.24 -3.74 18.41
N ARG A 30 -5.14 -3.39 19.07
CA ARG A 30 -4.09 -2.53 18.47
C ARG A 30 -3.58 -3.09 17.14
N TYR A 31 -3.32 -4.40 17.09
CA TYR A 31 -2.87 -5.03 15.85
C TYR A 31 -3.91 -5.00 14.74
N ILE A 32 -5.18 -5.20 15.06
CA ILE A 32 -6.27 -5.11 14.07
C ILE A 32 -6.28 -3.73 13.40
N PHE A 33 -6.16 -2.65 14.18
CA PHE A 33 -6.10 -1.29 13.64
C PHE A 33 -4.83 -1.05 12.80
N THR A 34 -3.66 -1.50 13.25
CA THR A 34 -2.44 -1.40 12.44
C THR A 34 -2.54 -2.18 11.13
N ALA A 35 -3.11 -3.39 11.15
CA ALA A 35 -3.32 -4.18 9.94
C ALA A 35 -4.33 -3.50 9.01
N LYS A 36 -5.42 -2.94 9.55
CA LYS A 36 -6.39 -2.16 8.80
C LYS A 36 -5.73 -0.97 8.09
N ASP A 37 -4.93 -0.20 8.81
CA ASP A 37 -4.19 0.94 8.27
C ASP A 37 -3.29 0.53 7.10
N ILE A 38 -2.55 -0.58 7.24
CA ILE A 38 -1.66 -1.09 6.19
C ILE A 38 -2.47 -1.50 4.95
N VAL A 39 -3.57 -2.23 5.14
CA VAL A 39 -4.42 -2.74 4.05
C VAL A 39 -5.14 -1.61 3.32
N GLU A 40 -5.60 -0.59 4.04
CA GLU A 40 -6.34 0.54 3.46
C GLU A 40 -5.42 1.64 2.90
N SER A 41 -4.12 1.62 3.24
CA SER A 41 -3.11 2.50 2.64
C SER A 41 -2.81 2.13 1.19
N ASN A 42 -2.35 3.10 0.41
CA ASN A 42 -1.91 2.89 -0.97
C ASN A 42 -0.67 3.73 -1.31
N ASN A 43 -0.23 3.70 -2.57
CA ASN A 43 0.97 4.41 -3.00
C ASN A 43 0.87 5.94 -2.82
N SER A 44 -0.34 6.51 -2.88
CA SER A 44 -0.58 7.95 -2.79
C SER A 44 -0.79 8.43 -1.35
N VAL A 45 -1.35 7.59 -0.48
CA VAL A 45 -1.78 7.95 0.88
C VAL A 45 -1.48 6.84 1.86
N THR A 46 -0.91 7.20 3.01
CA THR A 46 -0.82 6.34 4.20
C THR A 46 -1.94 6.70 5.18
N LEU A 47 -2.65 5.70 5.68
CA LEU A 47 -3.62 5.84 6.76
C LEU A 47 -2.99 5.45 8.08
N VAL A 48 -3.33 6.17 9.14
CA VAL A 48 -2.87 5.88 10.50
C VAL A 48 -4.04 6.08 11.45
N SER A 49 -4.56 4.99 11.99
CA SER A 49 -5.55 5.01 13.04
C SER A 49 -4.93 5.41 14.37
N SER A 50 -5.66 6.18 15.16
CA SER A 50 -5.21 6.67 16.45
C SER A 50 -6.35 6.67 17.47
N GLY A 51 -6.14 7.32 18.61
CA GLY A 51 -7.15 7.42 19.65
C GLY A 51 -7.40 6.10 20.39
N SER A 52 -8.43 6.12 21.23
CA SER A 52 -8.67 5.06 22.22
C SER A 52 -8.85 3.67 21.57
N LYS A 53 -9.64 3.58 20.48
CA LYS A 53 -9.86 2.31 19.79
C LYS A 53 -8.61 1.74 19.14
N ALA A 54 -7.81 2.56 18.46
CA ALA A 54 -6.55 2.11 17.86
C ALA A 54 -5.51 1.74 18.93
N GLU A 55 -5.59 2.32 20.13
CA GLU A 55 -4.81 1.91 21.31
C GLU A 55 -5.35 0.65 22.00
N GLY A 56 -6.46 0.09 21.50
CA GLY A 56 -7.08 -1.14 21.99
C GLY A 56 -8.06 -0.95 23.16
N LEU A 57 -8.33 0.30 23.52
CA LEU A 57 -9.24 0.73 24.58
C LEU A 57 -10.60 1.08 23.98
N ASP A 58 -11.45 0.06 23.83
CA ASP A 58 -12.81 0.22 23.31
C ASP A 58 -13.78 0.54 24.44
N LEU A 59 -13.86 1.82 24.80
CA LEU A 59 -14.70 2.31 25.88
C LEU A 59 -16.03 2.84 25.33
N LYS A 60 -17.05 2.89 26.19
CA LYS A 60 -18.33 3.49 25.82
C LYS A 60 -18.12 4.96 25.45
N GLY A 61 -18.51 5.32 24.22
CA GLY A 61 -18.33 6.67 23.68
C GLY A 61 -17.01 6.89 22.96
N SER A 62 -16.18 5.84 22.82
CA SER A 62 -15.01 5.89 21.94
C SER A 62 -15.45 6.02 20.48
N ASP A 63 -14.81 6.96 19.79
CA ASP A 63 -14.86 7.22 18.36
C ASP A 63 -13.72 6.51 17.63
N TYR A 64 -13.79 6.55 16.30
CA TYR A 64 -12.75 6.06 15.40
C TYR A 64 -11.95 7.24 14.86
N ASP A 65 -10.70 7.41 15.30
CA ASP A 65 -9.82 8.46 14.80
C ASP A 65 -8.89 7.93 13.70
N GLN A 66 -8.89 8.58 12.54
CA GLN A 66 -7.98 8.26 11.44
C GLN A 66 -7.25 9.49 10.92
N MET A 67 -5.94 9.36 10.78
CA MET A 67 -5.10 10.32 10.12
C MET A 67 -4.81 9.86 8.68
N ILE A 68 -4.94 10.79 7.73
CA ILE A 68 -4.58 10.63 6.32
C ILE A 68 -3.27 11.37 6.09
N HIS A 69 -2.24 10.66 5.64
CA HIS A 69 -0.96 11.23 5.27
C HIS A 69 -0.69 11.10 3.77
N PRO A 70 -0.67 12.21 3.00
CA PRO A 70 -0.28 12.17 1.59
C PRO A 70 1.21 11.83 1.43
N ASN A 71 1.50 10.73 0.74
CA ASN A 71 2.87 10.22 0.59
C ASN A 71 3.74 11.12 -0.31
N VAL A 72 3.15 12.02 -1.08
CA VAL A 72 3.84 12.95 -1.98
C VAL A 72 4.37 14.21 -1.26
N ILE A 73 4.13 14.35 0.05
CA ILE A 73 4.57 15.52 0.83
C ILE A 73 5.52 15.08 1.93
N ARG A 74 6.66 15.78 2.06
CA ARG A 74 7.59 15.59 3.17
C ARG A 74 7.86 16.90 3.89
N VAL A 75 7.85 16.85 5.23
CA VAL A 75 8.09 18.01 6.08
C VAL A 75 9.43 17.86 6.80
N TYR A 76 10.20 18.94 6.83
CA TYR A 76 11.47 19.06 7.55
C TYR A 76 11.38 20.15 8.63
N GLU A 77 12.12 19.99 9.72
CA GLU A 77 12.22 21.05 10.72
C GLU A 77 12.98 22.27 10.18
N SER A 78 14.08 22.06 9.46
CA SER A 78 14.91 23.15 8.95
C SER A 78 15.37 22.94 7.50
N LEU A 79 15.70 24.04 6.81
CA LEU A 79 16.22 24.02 5.44
C LEU A 79 17.54 23.24 5.31
N LYS A 80 18.31 23.12 6.40
CA LYS A 80 19.60 22.43 6.38
C LYS A 80 19.46 20.91 6.31
N ASP A 81 18.30 20.40 6.74
CA ASP A 81 18.03 18.97 6.85
C ASP A 81 17.30 18.45 5.60
N VAL A 82 16.92 19.35 4.69
CA VAL A 82 16.22 19.01 3.45
C VAL A 82 17.08 18.10 2.59
N GLN A 83 16.60 16.88 2.41
CA GLN A 83 17.11 15.95 1.41
C GLN A 83 16.27 16.12 0.15
N TYR A 84 16.91 16.62 -0.91
CA TYR A 84 16.19 16.95 -2.13
C TYR A 84 15.69 15.69 -2.84
N ASP A 85 14.36 15.59 -2.96
CA ASP A 85 13.67 14.53 -3.68
C ASP A 85 12.76 15.16 -4.74
N GLN A 86 13.05 14.90 -6.02
CA GLN A 86 12.30 15.42 -7.14
C GLN A 86 10.90 14.80 -7.28
N SER A 87 10.61 13.74 -6.54
CA SER A 87 9.33 13.04 -6.54
C SER A 87 8.36 13.50 -5.43
N LYS A 88 8.75 14.50 -4.62
CA LYS A 88 7.99 14.97 -3.47
C LYS A 88 7.86 16.49 -3.43
N LEU A 89 6.77 16.99 -2.86
CA LEU A 89 6.69 18.34 -2.33
C LEU A 89 7.45 18.41 -0.99
N LEU A 90 8.43 19.30 -0.92
CA LEU A 90 9.26 19.49 0.25
C LEU A 90 8.80 20.74 0.99
N LEU A 91 8.47 20.58 2.27
CA LEU A 91 8.04 21.65 3.16
C LEU A 91 9.05 21.82 4.29
N VAL A 92 9.23 23.06 4.74
CA VAL A 92 10.02 23.38 5.93
C VAL A 92 9.15 24.09 6.97
N MET A 93 9.38 23.76 8.24
CA MET A 93 8.72 24.40 9.38
C MET A 93 9.32 25.78 9.66
N GLU A 94 8.46 26.76 9.92
CA GLU A 94 8.83 28.06 10.48
C GLU A 94 8.10 28.26 11.80
N THR A 95 8.85 28.25 12.90
CA THR A 95 8.32 28.27 14.27
C THR A 95 8.51 29.61 15.00
N ASN A 96 9.43 30.46 14.52
CA ASN A 96 9.85 31.70 15.20
C ASN A 96 8.70 32.66 15.55
N ASP A 97 7.70 32.77 14.68
CA ASP A 97 6.57 33.71 14.83
C ASP A 97 5.23 32.99 15.05
N THR A 98 5.26 31.83 15.71
CA THR A 98 4.07 31.00 15.94
C THR A 98 3.81 30.77 17.42
N LYS A 99 2.54 30.56 17.76
CA LYS A 99 2.15 30.20 19.13
C LYS A 99 2.69 28.80 19.46
N PRO A 100 2.96 28.48 20.73
CA PRO A 100 3.31 27.12 21.14
C PRO A 100 2.31 26.09 20.59
N GLY A 101 2.81 25.02 19.97
CA GLY A 101 2.00 23.99 19.32
C GLY A 101 1.60 24.29 17.87
N PHE A 102 2.03 25.41 17.28
CA PHE A 102 1.79 25.77 15.90
C PHE A 102 3.10 25.93 15.13
N THR A 103 3.04 25.79 13.80
CA THR A 103 4.12 26.11 12.88
C THR A 103 3.53 26.56 11.55
N LYS A 104 4.27 27.35 10.77
CA LYS A 104 3.96 27.58 9.35
C LYS A 104 4.76 26.60 8.50
N LEU A 105 4.15 26.10 7.43
CA LEU A 105 4.81 25.19 6.51
C LEU A 105 5.06 25.91 5.19
N LYS A 106 6.33 26.19 4.92
CA LYS A 106 6.80 26.88 3.73
C LYS A 106 7.26 25.88 2.67
N THR A 107 6.89 26.09 1.41
CA THR A 107 7.33 25.24 0.30
C THR A 107 8.79 25.51 -0.06
N VAL A 108 9.59 24.46 -0.22
CA VAL A 108 11.00 24.56 -0.64
C VAL A 108 11.14 24.41 -2.16
N ASN A 109 10.37 23.51 -2.77
CA ASN A 109 10.32 23.32 -4.22
C ASN A 109 8.92 23.60 -4.79
N LYS A 110 8.86 24.01 -6.06
CA LYS A 110 7.61 24.32 -6.77
C LYS A 110 7.11 23.20 -7.68
N LEU A 111 7.87 22.09 -7.80
CA LEU A 111 7.61 20.97 -8.71
C LEU A 111 6.22 20.34 -8.59
N TYR A 112 5.63 20.41 -7.39
CA TYR A 112 4.37 19.76 -7.06
C TYR A 112 3.22 20.73 -6.77
N LEU A 113 3.42 22.01 -7.06
CA LEU A 113 2.32 22.99 -7.02
C LEU A 113 1.30 22.76 -8.14
N ASP A 114 1.62 21.91 -9.14
CA ASP A 114 0.73 21.56 -10.25
C ASP A 114 -0.10 20.28 -9.97
N ILE A 115 0.02 19.65 -8.80
CA ILE A 115 -0.96 18.64 -8.36
C ILE A 115 -2.20 19.40 -7.88
N ASP A 116 -3.34 19.23 -8.56
CA ASP A 116 -4.61 19.91 -8.27
C ASP A 116 -4.95 19.93 -6.77
N MET A 117 -4.81 18.79 -6.09
CA MET A 117 -5.06 18.68 -4.65
C MET A 117 -4.18 19.62 -3.80
N ILE A 118 -2.88 19.72 -4.11
CA ILE A 118 -1.91 20.49 -3.33
C ILE A 118 -1.99 21.97 -3.66
N HIS A 119 -2.19 22.30 -4.94
CA HIS A 119 -2.32 23.66 -5.44
C HIS A 119 -3.31 24.46 -4.60
N ASP A 120 -4.47 23.86 -4.33
CA ASP A 120 -5.55 24.53 -3.61
C ASP A 120 -5.29 24.70 -2.12
N TRP A 121 -4.31 23.98 -1.56
CA TRP A 121 -3.89 24.17 -0.17
C TRP A 121 -2.92 25.34 -0.02
N CYS A 122 -2.31 25.81 -1.10
CA CYS A 122 -1.27 26.82 -1.05
C CYS A 122 -1.82 28.24 -0.84
N GLU A 123 -1.09 29.04 -0.07
CA GLU A 123 -1.29 30.47 0.10
C GLU A 123 0.04 31.21 -0.08
N THR A 124 0.02 32.26 -0.90
CA THR A 124 1.19 33.11 -1.12
C THR A 124 1.18 34.28 -0.14
N MET A 125 2.27 34.47 0.59
CA MET A 125 2.48 35.59 1.51
C MET A 125 3.76 36.33 1.08
N GLY A 126 3.60 37.37 0.26
CA GLY A 126 4.74 38.04 -0.37
C GLY A 126 5.31 37.20 -1.53
N GLU A 127 6.61 36.87 -1.47
CA GLU A 127 7.28 36.02 -2.46
C GLU A 127 7.28 34.53 -2.06
N GLU A 128 6.80 34.24 -0.85
CA GLU A 128 6.86 32.93 -0.22
C GLU A 128 5.52 32.21 -0.35
N THR A 129 5.57 30.88 -0.49
CA THR A 129 4.37 30.04 -0.60
C THR A 129 4.30 29.10 0.60
N TYR A 130 3.12 29.02 1.20
CA TYR A 130 2.84 28.26 2.41
C TYR A 130 1.68 27.28 2.19
N ILE A 131 1.62 26.23 3.00
CA ILE A 131 0.45 25.35 3.07
C ILE A 131 -0.53 25.86 4.13
N SER A 132 -1.76 26.18 3.69
CA SER A 132 -2.86 26.60 4.55
C SER A 132 -3.60 25.38 5.08
N SER A 133 -3.49 25.14 6.38
CA SER A 133 -4.25 24.06 7.04
C SER A 133 -5.77 24.28 6.91
N LYS A 134 -6.22 25.54 6.83
CA LYS A 134 -7.63 25.87 6.62
C LYS A 134 -8.11 25.42 5.23
N ARG A 135 -7.41 25.82 4.17
CA ARG A 135 -7.75 25.41 2.80
C ARG A 135 -7.69 23.90 2.63
N CYS A 136 -6.66 23.26 3.20
CA CYS A 136 -6.55 21.81 3.20
C CYS A 136 -7.79 21.15 3.80
N ARG A 137 -8.28 21.59 4.97
CA ARG A 137 -9.49 21.01 5.58
C ARG A 137 -10.75 21.29 4.77
N GLU A 138 -10.93 22.51 4.27
CA GLU A 138 -12.14 22.91 3.53
C GLU A 138 -12.26 22.19 2.18
N GLN A 139 -11.15 22.03 1.45
CA GLN A 139 -11.12 21.35 0.14
C GLN A 139 -11.28 19.83 0.25
N ASN A 140 -10.91 19.24 1.39
CA ASN A 140 -11.04 17.81 1.62
C ASN A 140 -12.28 17.43 2.45
N LEU A 141 -13.20 18.39 2.65
CA LEU A 141 -14.45 18.12 3.35
C LEU A 141 -15.31 17.16 2.52
N LYS A 142 -15.54 15.96 3.05
CA LYS A 142 -16.40 14.98 2.39
C LYS A 142 -17.88 15.31 2.64
N ASP A 143 -18.71 14.98 1.65
CA ASP A 143 -20.15 15.16 1.76
C ASP A 143 -20.72 14.48 3.02
N GLY A 144 -21.53 15.23 3.76
CA GLY A 144 -22.15 14.77 5.00
C GLY A 144 -21.25 14.82 6.24
N MET A 145 -19.98 15.19 6.12
CA MET A 145 -19.09 15.41 7.26
C MET A 145 -19.15 16.87 7.76
N ILE A 146 -18.79 17.08 9.03
CA ILE A 146 -18.68 18.39 9.67
C ILE A 146 -17.24 18.65 10.10
N ILE A 147 -16.76 19.88 9.93
CA ILE A 147 -15.41 20.26 10.40
C ILE A 147 -15.48 20.61 11.88
N HIS A 148 -14.60 20.02 12.69
CA HIS A 148 -14.35 20.45 14.07
C HIS A 148 -12.86 20.35 14.41
N GLY A 149 -12.28 21.46 14.89
CA GLY A 149 -10.84 21.53 15.15
C GLY A 149 -9.99 21.14 13.92
N PRO A 150 -9.02 20.21 14.06
CA PRO A 150 -8.23 19.71 12.94
C PRO A 150 -8.94 18.62 12.12
N CYS A 151 -10.05 18.07 12.61
CA CYS A 151 -10.73 16.92 12.06
C CYS A 151 -11.96 17.33 11.24
N GLN A 152 -12.40 16.39 10.40
CA GLN A 152 -13.76 16.31 9.90
C GLN A 152 -14.41 15.04 10.45
N SER A 153 -15.70 15.09 10.74
CA SER A 153 -16.40 13.98 11.39
C SER A 153 -17.75 13.69 10.81
N LEU A 154 -18.22 12.46 11.00
CA LEU A 154 -19.62 12.16 10.79
C LEU A 154 -20.50 12.92 11.80
N PRO A 155 -21.77 13.23 11.47
CA PRO A 155 -22.65 14.00 12.36
C PRO A 155 -22.93 13.33 13.71
N ASP A 156 -22.78 12.00 13.80
CA ASP A 156 -22.92 11.22 15.03
C ASP A 156 -21.66 11.25 15.91
N GLY A 157 -20.54 11.77 15.40
CA GLY A 157 -19.25 11.83 16.09
C GLY A 157 -18.57 10.47 16.25
N GLU A 158 -18.99 9.43 15.53
CA GLU A 158 -18.39 8.10 15.68
C GLU A 158 -17.08 7.93 14.89
N TYR A 159 -16.81 8.85 13.96
CA TYR A 159 -15.69 8.78 13.03
C TYR A 159 -15.09 10.15 12.80
N ASP A 160 -13.81 10.28 13.12
CA ASP A 160 -13.00 11.48 13.02
C ASP A 160 -11.85 11.24 12.03
N GLN A 161 -11.66 12.20 11.13
CA GLN A 161 -10.61 12.14 10.12
C GLN A 161 -9.83 13.44 10.05
N ALA A 162 -8.50 13.34 10.13
CA ALA A 162 -7.59 14.48 9.98
C ALA A 162 -6.61 14.24 8.83
N ILE A 163 -6.30 15.28 8.05
CA ILE A 163 -5.15 15.25 7.14
C ILE A 163 -3.92 15.69 7.91
N CYS A 164 -2.89 14.86 7.92
CA CYS A 164 -1.63 15.12 8.60
C CYS A 164 -0.44 15.08 7.64
N LEU A 165 0.55 15.91 7.93
CA LEU A 165 1.80 15.93 7.17
C LEU A 165 2.90 15.40 8.09
N ARG A 166 3.57 14.34 7.64
CA ARG A 166 4.59 13.65 8.42
C ARG A 166 5.90 14.45 8.40
N CYS A 167 6.41 14.70 9.60
CA CYS A 167 7.79 15.12 9.83
C CYS A 167 8.58 13.87 10.23
N GLU A 168 9.68 13.60 9.55
CA GLU A 168 10.52 12.41 9.80
C GLU A 168 11.37 12.56 11.07
N GLU A 169 11.45 13.78 11.60
CA GLU A 169 12.33 14.13 12.70
C GLU A 169 11.53 14.68 13.89
N TRP A 170 12.04 14.44 15.09
CA TRP A 170 11.55 15.11 16.28
C TRP A 170 11.97 16.58 16.25
N ILE A 171 10.98 17.46 16.21
CA ILE A 171 11.22 18.90 16.27
C ILE A 171 11.91 19.28 17.58
N THR A 172 12.83 20.24 17.50
CA THR A 172 13.65 20.77 18.60
C THR A 172 12.81 21.13 19.84
N PRO A 173 11.63 21.78 19.76
CA PRO A 173 10.80 22.03 20.94
C PRO A 173 10.35 20.74 21.66
N ALA A 174 10.12 19.64 20.93
CA ALA A 174 9.70 18.36 21.49
C ALA A 174 10.88 17.54 22.05
N GLN A 175 12.11 17.82 21.62
CA GLN A 175 13.31 17.17 22.15
C GLN A 175 13.52 17.42 23.65
N GLN A 176 13.01 18.53 24.19
CA GLN A 176 13.03 18.78 25.63
C GLN A 176 12.29 17.71 26.42
N TRP A 177 11.24 17.12 25.85
CA TRP A 177 10.56 15.99 26.49
C TRP A 177 11.52 14.81 26.62
N ILE A 178 12.25 14.46 25.57
CA ILE A 178 13.20 13.35 25.54
C ILE A 178 14.25 13.49 26.66
N PHE A 179 14.84 14.67 26.79
CA PHE A 179 15.94 14.94 27.73
C PHE A 179 15.49 15.36 29.14
N ARG A 180 14.17 15.44 29.40
CA ARG A 180 13.68 15.79 30.74
C ARG A 180 14.19 14.77 31.77
N SER A 181 14.70 15.25 32.90
CA SER A 181 15.10 14.38 34.02
C SER A 181 13.87 13.62 34.54
N ARG A 182 13.98 12.30 34.67
CA ARG A 182 12.90 11.40 35.14
C ARG A 182 13.47 10.47 36.19
N THR A 183 12.71 10.21 37.25
CA THR A 183 13.14 9.31 38.33
C THR A 183 12.84 7.84 38.04
N GLU A 184 11.69 7.50 37.42
CA GLU A 184 11.29 6.09 37.26
C GLU A 184 10.52 5.75 35.97
N TRP A 185 9.72 6.67 35.41
CA TRP A 185 8.87 6.36 34.24
C TRP A 185 8.84 7.47 33.18
N PRO A 186 8.76 7.09 31.88
CA PRO A 186 9.07 5.78 31.33
C PRO A 186 10.56 5.44 31.47
N HIS A 187 10.88 4.14 31.51
CA HIS A 187 12.26 3.66 31.54
C HIS A 187 13.06 4.21 30.35
N ASN A 188 14.35 4.51 30.54
CA ASN A 188 15.20 5.09 29.50
C ASN A 188 15.19 4.25 28.21
N THR A 189 15.12 2.93 28.31
CA THR A 189 14.96 2.05 27.13
C THR A 189 13.75 2.41 26.29
N LEU A 190 12.60 2.71 26.91
CA LEU A 190 11.40 3.11 26.17
C LEU A 190 11.57 4.50 25.53
N VAL A 191 12.25 5.43 26.21
CA VAL A 191 12.57 6.76 25.66
C VAL A 191 13.50 6.61 24.44
N THR A 192 14.53 5.78 24.55
CA THR A 192 15.44 5.46 23.44
C THR A 192 14.72 4.73 22.31
N SER A 193 13.81 3.80 22.61
CA SER A 193 13.00 3.13 21.58
C SER A 193 12.06 4.11 20.88
N ALA A 194 11.47 5.08 21.57
CA ALA A 194 10.64 6.12 20.95
C ALA A 194 11.45 7.02 20.01
N LEU A 195 12.68 7.39 20.41
CA LEU A 195 13.65 8.09 19.56
C LEU A 195 14.05 7.26 18.34
N LEU A 196 14.40 5.99 18.57
CA LEU A 196 14.83 5.07 17.53
C LEU A 196 13.70 4.71 16.57
N LEU A 197 12.43 4.66 17.00
CA LEU A 197 11.30 4.42 16.09
C LEU A 197 11.17 5.51 15.04
N THR A 198 11.42 6.77 15.41
CA THR A 198 11.55 7.87 14.43
C THR A 198 12.69 7.61 13.45
N ASN A 199 13.86 7.17 13.92
CA ASN A 199 15.02 6.90 13.06
C ASN A 199 14.93 5.54 12.29
N TYR A 200 14.18 4.58 12.80
CA TYR A 200 14.01 3.23 12.24
C TYR A 200 12.91 3.23 11.18
N TYR A 201 11.85 4.02 11.34
CA TYR A 201 10.97 4.36 10.23
C TYR A 201 11.68 5.15 9.12
N ASN A 202 12.71 5.93 9.47
CA ASN A 202 13.59 6.60 8.48
C ASN A 202 14.56 5.63 7.78
N GLN A 203 14.86 4.47 8.39
CA GLN A 203 15.69 3.43 7.80
C GLN A 203 14.91 2.27 7.19
N THR A 204 13.62 2.07 7.45
CA THR A 204 12.82 0.94 6.94
C THR A 204 12.23 1.17 5.53
N GLN A 205 12.97 1.90 4.69
CA GLN A 205 13.24 1.35 3.35
C GLN A 205 14.14 0.08 3.41
N LEU A 206 14.73 -0.25 4.56
CA LEU A 206 15.29 -1.55 4.95
C LEU A 206 14.26 -2.37 5.75
N TYR A 207 13.21 -2.83 5.08
CA TYR A 207 12.85 -4.25 5.17
C TYR A 207 13.33 -4.93 3.88
N SER A 208 14.56 -4.63 3.45
CA SER A 208 15.24 -5.25 2.31
C SER A 208 15.89 -6.59 2.67
N ASP A 209 16.03 -6.90 3.95
CA ASP A 209 16.73 -8.10 4.44
C ASP A 209 15.76 -9.22 4.88
N LEU A 210 14.46 -8.91 4.89
CA LEU A 210 13.41 -9.89 4.71
C LEU A 210 12.84 -9.57 3.33
N ASP A 211 12.68 -10.54 2.44
CA ASP A 211 12.13 -10.37 1.08
C ASP A 211 10.68 -9.81 1.04
N ILE A 212 10.21 -9.13 2.09
CA ILE A 212 8.87 -8.60 2.32
C ILE A 212 8.65 -7.26 1.59
N VAL A 213 9.68 -6.49 1.25
CA VAL A 213 9.49 -5.21 0.53
C VAL A 213 9.21 -5.40 -0.97
N GLN A 214 9.53 -6.55 -1.55
CA GLN A 214 9.17 -6.89 -2.94
C GLN A 214 7.81 -7.59 -3.08
N LEU A 215 7.19 -7.89 -1.94
CA LEU A 215 5.94 -8.60 -1.84
C LEU A 215 4.78 -7.60 -1.99
N LYS A 216 3.71 -8.00 -2.69
CA LYS A 216 2.50 -7.18 -2.83
C LYS A 216 1.95 -6.85 -1.42
N PRO A 217 1.16 -5.78 -1.21
CA PRO A 217 0.65 -5.41 0.12
C PRO A 217 -0.01 -6.58 0.91
N LEU A 218 -0.58 -7.53 0.18
CA LEU A 218 -1.14 -8.78 0.73
C LEU A 218 -0.08 -9.75 1.28
N ASP A 219 1.03 -9.89 0.59
CA ASP A 219 2.14 -10.77 0.97
C ASP A 219 2.91 -10.19 2.18
N GLN A 220 2.91 -8.86 2.35
CA GLN A 220 3.36 -8.19 3.57
C GLN A 220 2.43 -8.47 4.75
N THR A 221 1.12 -8.44 4.48
CA THR A 221 0.09 -8.79 5.47
C THR A 221 0.24 -10.26 5.88
N LEU A 222 0.39 -11.19 4.94
CA LEU A 222 0.63 -12.62 5.17
C LEU A 222 1.94 -12.89 5.91
N ALA A 223 3.06 -12.25 5.55
CA ALA A 223 4.32 -12.39 6.29
C ALA A 223 4.22 -11.86 7.72
N TYR A 224 3.40 -10.84 7.96
CA TYR A 224 3.07 -10.34 9.29
C TYR A 224 2.18 -11.32 10.06
N VAL A 225 1.16 -11.92 9.42
CA VAL A 225 0.27 -12.96 9.97
C VAL A 225 1.06 -14.22 10.37
N VAL A 226 1.97 -14.68 9.50
CA VAL A 226 2.78 -15.90 9.72
C VAL A 226 3.76 -15.71 10.88
N ASN A 227 4.30 -14.51 11.08
CA ASN A 227 5.11 -14.20 12.26
C ASN A 227 4.28 -14.12 13.56
N MET A 228 2.96 -13.93 13.49
CA MET A 228 2.06 -13.96 14.66
C MET A 228 1.74 -15.37 15.14
N GLU A 229 1.79 -16.40 14.28
CA GLU A 229 1.54 -17.80 14.69
C GLU A 229 2.53 -18.31 15.76
N LEU A 230 3.67 -17.64 15.92
CA LEU A 230 4.65 -18.00 16.93
C LEU A 230 4.27 -17.54 18.35
N ASN A 231 3.22 -16.72 18.56
CA ASN A 231 2.76 -16.35 19.91
C ASN A 231 1.23 -16.16 20.01
N GLU A 232 0.55 -17.25 20.41
CA GLU A 232 -0.81 -17.36 20.98
C GLU A 232 -2.00 -17.65 20.02
N LYS A 233 -2.68 -18.78 20.29
CA LYS A 233 -3.82 -19.33 19.52
C LYS A 233 -5.14 -18.55 19.58
N LEU A 234 -5.29 -17.59 20.50
CA LEU A 234 -6.52 -16.79 20.63
C LEU A 234 -6.46 -15.54 19.75
N LEU A 235 -5.26 -14.96 19.61
CA LEU A 235 -4.91 -13.86 18.72
C LEU A 235 -5.17 -14.22 17.26
N SER A 236 -4.95 -15.48 16.88
CA SER A 236 -5.19 -15.93 15.51
C SER A 236 -6.68 -15.95 15.15
N LEU A 237 -7.61 -16.28 16.06
CA LEU A 237 -9.02 -16.48 15.70
C LEU A 237 -9.78 -15.17 15.45
N GLN A 238 -9.62 -14.14 16.30
CA GLN A 238 -10.31 -12.86 16.09
C GLN A 238 -9.78 -12.14 14.85
N PHE A 239 -8.46 -12.18 14.65
CA PHE A 239 -7.83 -11.64 13.47
C PHE A 239 -8.19 -12.44 12.21
N TYR A 240 -8.25 -13.77 12.30
CA TYR A 240 -8.74 -14.63 11.23
C TYR A 240 -10.19 -14.28 10.86
N ASN A 241 -11.07 -14.08 11.84
CA ASN A 241 -12.46 -13.67 11.57
C ASN A 241 -12.53 -12.30 10.88
N TYR A 242 -11.74 -11.32 11.34
CA TYR A 242 -11.66 -10.01 10.69
C TYR A 242 -11.15 -10.11 9.24
N LEU A 243 -10.11 -10.91 9.00
CA LEU A 243 -9.66 -11.20 7.63
C LEU A 243 -10.79 -11.90 6.85
N CYS A 244 -11.49 -12.86 7.43
CA CYS A 244 -12.61 -13.52 6.77
C CYS A 244 -13.72 -12.52 6.37
N ASP A 245 -13.95 -11.47 7.16
CA ASP A 245 -14.93 -10.43 6.83
C ASP A 245 -14.46 -9.53 5.67
N ILE A 246 -13.15 -9.32 5.51
CA ILE A 246 -12.57 -8.47 4.46
C ILE A 246 -12.30 -9.24 3.17
N ILE A 247 -11.54 -10.33 3.26
CA ILE A 247 -11.08 -11.11 2.12
C ILE A 247 -11.97 -12.33 1.82
N GLY A 248 -12.78 -12.77 2.79
CA GLY A 248 -13.51 -14.03 2.75
C GLY A 248 -12.79 -15.12 3.54
N SER A 249 -13.55 -16.09 4.08
CA SER A 249 -12.95 -17.29 4.67
C SER A 249 -12.19 -18.11 3.63
N GLU A 250 -11.33 -19.03 4.08
CA GLU A 250 -10.60 -19.92 3.15
C GLU A 250 -11.54 -20.65 2.18
N GLU A 251 -12.70 -21.10 2.66
CA GLU A 251 -13.72 -21.74 1.84
C GLU A 251 -14.34 -20.78 0.81
N VAL A 252 -14.62 -19.53 1.20
CA VAL A 252 -15.14 -18.49 0.30
C VAL A 252 -14.11 -18.13 -0.76
N VAL A 253 -12.85 -17.89 -0.38
CA VAL A 253 -11.74 -17.58 -1.30
C VAL A 253 -11.53 -18.74 -2.26
N ARG A 254 -11.51 -19.98 -1.76
CA ARG A 254 -11.38 -21.19 -2.61
C ARG A 254 -12.54 -21.34 -3.58
N THR A 255 -13.77 -21.08 -3.14
CA THR A 255 -14.97 -21.15 -3.99
C THR A 255 -14.91 -20.09 -5.09
N ARG A 256 -14.54 -18.85 -4.75
CA ARG A 256 -14.35 -17.78 -5.74
C ARG A 256 -13.27 -18.14 -6.76
N ARG A 257 -12.11 -18.67 -6.31
CA ARG A 257 -11.06 -19.16 -7.20
C ARG A 257 -11.58 -20.24 -8.16
N GLN A 258 -12.36 -21.20 -7.67
CA GLN A 258 -12.97 -22.23 -8.51
C GLN A 258 -13.96 -21.66 -9.53
N ILE A 259 -14.75 -20.65 -9.15
CA ILE A 259 -15.65 -19.94 -10.07
C ILE A 259 -14.84 -19.24 -11.17
N PHE A 260 -13.74 -18.55 -10.83
CA PHE A 260 -12.88 -17.92 -11.83
C PHE A 260 -12.24 -18.95 -12.77
N THR A 261 -11.70 -20.06 -12.25
CA THR A 261 -11.17 -21.14 -13.10
C THR A 261 -12.25 -21.75 -14.00
N ALA A 262 -13.50 -21.85 -13.53
CA ALA A 262 -14.59 -22.33 -14.37
C ALA A 262 -14.98 -21.33 -15.47
N ASN A 263 -14.93 -20.03 -15.17
CA ASN A 263 -15.17 -18.97 -16.15
C ASN A 263 -14.06 -18.92 -17.21
N ASP A 264 -12.79 -19.13 -16.83
CA ASP A 264 -11.66 -19.25 -17.76
C ASP A 264 -11.91 -20.33 -18.83
N ILE A 265 -12.49 -21.47 -18.43
CA ILE A 265 -12.86 -22.54 -19.36
C ILE A 265 -13.94 -22.09 -20.34
N GLY A 266 -14.85 -21.22 -19.92
CA GLY A 266 -15.93 -20.67 -20.73
C GLY A 266 -15.47 -19.63 -21.74
N ASP A 267 -14.42 -18.87 -21.43
CA ASP A 267 -13.86 -17.80 -22.26
C ASP A 267 -12.79 -18.28 -23.25
N ASN A 268 -12.51 -19.59 -23.27
CA ASN A 268 -11.58 -20.18 -24.23
C ASN A 268 -12.10 -20.05 -25.67
N THR A 269 -11.25 -19.53 -26.54
CA THR A 269 -11.51 -19.50 -27.98
C THR A 269 -10.81 -20.69 -28.65
N ILE A 270 -11.08 -20.89 -29.94
CA ILE A 270 -10.41 -21.94 -30.74
C ILE A 270 -8.87 -21.74 -30.75
N PHE A 271 -8.37 -20.53 -30.49
CA PHE A 271 -6.96 -20.17 -30.67
C PHE A 271 -6.24 -19.77 -29.39
N ALA A 272 -6.96 -19.46 -28.32
CA ALA A 272 -6.39 -18.92 -27.10
C ALA A 272 -7.17 -19.38 -25.87
N ASN A 273 -6.43 -19.73 -24.82
CA ASN A 273 -6.98 -19.92 -23.50
C ASN A 273 -6.93 -18.61 -22.72
N ALA A 274 -8.05 -18.21 -22.14
CA ALA A 274 -8.08 -17.12 -21.18
C ALA A 274 -7.68 -17.67 -19.81
N ILE A 275 -6.79 -16.98 -19.13
CA ILE A 275 -6.34 -17.30 -17.78
C ILE A 275 -6.58 -16.06 -16.95
N SER A 276 -7.55 -16.11 -16.04
CA SER A 276 -7.73 -15.07 -15.05
C SER A 276 -6.49 -14.99 -14.17
N SER A 277 -6.02 -13.78 -13.93
CA SER A 277 -4.90 -13.50 -13.04
C SER A 277 -5.25 -12.34 -12.09
N GLY A 278 -4.31 -11.97 -11.24
CA GLY A 278 -4.52 -10.89 -10.29
C GLY A 278 -5.36 -11.29 -9.07
N SER A 279 -5.71 -10.30 -8.25
CA SER A 279 -6.30 -10.55 -6.92
C SER A 279 -7.66 -11.24 -6.98
N LYS A 280 -8.51 -10.92 -7.96
CA LYS A 280 -9.81 -11.55 -8.15
C LYS A 280 -9.72 -13.02 -8.56
N ALA A 281 -8.81 -13.37 -9.47
CA ALA A 281 -8.57 -14.76 -9.86
C ALA A 281 -8.14 -15.62 -8.67
N GLU A 282 -7.41 -15.02 -7.73
CA GLU A 282 -7.01 -15.65 -6.47
C GLU A 282 -8.14 -15.77 -5.45
N GLY A 283 -9.35 -15.31 -5.78
CA GLY A 283 -10.54 -15.35 -4.93
C GLY A 283 -10.66 -14.18 -3.94
N LEU A 284 -9.81 -13.16 -4.09
CA LEU A 284 -9.79 -11.97 -3.23
C LEU A 284 -10.65 -10.88 -3.87
N ASP A 285 -11.66 -10.42 -3.13
CA ASP A 285 -12.59 -9.39 -3.59
C ASP A 285 -12.39 -8.12 -2.78
N LEU A 286 -11.23 -7.49 -2.98
CA LEU A 286 -10.88 -6.25 -2.29
C LEU A 286 -11.45 -5.05 -3.05
N LYS A 287 -11.77 -3.97 -2.31
CA LYS A 287 -12.22 -2.72 -2.91
C LYS A 287 -11.12 -2.15 -3.80
N GLY A 288 -11.42 -1.98 -5.08
CA GLY A 288 -10.46 -1.50 -6.09
C GLY A 288 -9.68 -2.62 -6.79
N SER A 289 -9.92 -3.89 -6.47
CA SER A 289 -9.40 -5.01 -7.25
C SER A 289 -9.95 -4.99 -8.67
N ASP A 290 -9.04 -4.94 -9.64
CA ASP A 290 -9.31 -5.14 -11.05
C ASP A 290 -9.41 -6.63 -11.39
N TYR A 291 -9.88 -6.87 -12.61
CA TYR A 291 -9.96 -8.19 -13.20
C TYR A 291 -8.92 -8.28 -14.31
N ASP A 292 -7.85 -9.02 -14.05
CA ASP A 292 -6.79 -9.23 -15.03
C ASP A 292 -7.06 -10.54 -15.79
N GLN A 293 -7.00 -10.50 -17.12
CA GLN A 293 -6.97 -11.71 -17.95
C GLN A 293 -5.66 -11.76 -18.72
N MET A 294 -5.04 -12.94 -18.71
CA MET A 294 -3.93 -13.30 -19.57
C MET A 294 -4.44 -14.21 -20.69
N MET A 295 -4.07 -13.93 -21.93
CA MET A 295 -4.35 -14.82 -23.04
C MET A 295 -3.13 -15.69 -23.36
N GLN A 296 -3.32 -17.00 -23.32
CA GLN A 296 -2.33 -17.98 -23.75
C GLN A 296 -2.72 -18.51 -25.13
N LEU A 297 -1.94 -18.13 -26.15
CA LEU A 297 -2.12 -18.64 -27.51
C LEU A 297 -1.74 -20.12 -27.58
N GLU A 298 -2.71 -20.99 -27.88
CA GLU A 298 -2.50 -22.43 -27.78
C GLU A 298 -1.43 -22.92 -28.75
N PHE A 299 -1.33 -22.33 -29.94
CA PHE A 299 -0.38 -22.75 -30.98
C PHE A 299 1.04 -22.25 -30.75
N ILE A 300 1.33 -21.54 -29.64
CA ILE A 300 2.67 -21.04 -29.30
C ILE A 300 3.20 -21.77 -28.07
N ARG A 301 4.50 -22.09 -28.09
CA ARG A 301 5.20 -22.58 -26.91
C ARG A 301 6.53 -21.85 -26.72
N VAL A 302 6.72 -21.29 -25.54
CA VAL A 302 7.94 -20.57 -25.16
C VAL A 302 8.85 -21.49 -24.34
N TYR A 303 10.14 -21.50 -24.67
CA TYR A 303 11.18 -22.30 -24.03
C TYR A 303 12.27 -21.40 -23.42
N GLU A 304 12.92 -21.88 -22.36
CA GLU A 304 14.04 -21.17 -21.71
C GLU A 304 15.31 -21.20 -22.57
N SER A 305 15.58 -22.32 -23.23
CA SER A 305 16.71 -22.47 -24.13
C SER A 305 16.35 -23.25 -25.39
N LEU A 306 17.20 -23.14 -26.42
CA LEU A 306 17.09 -23.93 -27.65
C LEU A 306 17.18 -25.45 -27.37
N ASN A 307 17.88 -25.85 -26.31
CA ASN A 307 18.06 -27.26 -25.96
C ASN A 307 16.79 -27.89 -25.35
N ASP A 308 15.87 -27.07 -24.85
CA ASP A 308 14.63 -27.53 -24.22
C ASP A 308 13.50 -27.75 -25.22
N ILE A 309 13.73 -27.41 -26.50
CA ILE A 309 12.72 -27.54 -27.53
C ILE A 309 12.37 -29.01 -27.73
N GLN A 310 11.14 -29.32 -27.39
CA GLN A 310 10.52 -30.60 -27.69
C GLN A 310 9.76 -30.50 -29.02
N SER A 311 9.74 -31.59 -29.77
CA SER A 311 9.00 -31.65 -31.03
C SER A 311 7.50 -31.70 -30.75
N TYR A 312 6.82 -30.59 -31.05
CA TYR A 312 5.36 -30.52 -31.11
C TYR A 312 4.98 -30.00 -32.50
N PRO A 313 4.46 -30.86 -33.40
CA PRO A 313 4.25 -30.50 -34.80
C PRO A 313 3.25 -29.34 -34.97
N ASP A 314 2.33 -29.17 -34.01
CA ASP A 314 1.27 -28.17 -34.07
C ASP A 314 1.57 -26.90 -33.26
N LYS A 315 2.80 -26.76 -32.72
CA LYS A 315 3.19 -25.63 -31.88
C LYS A 315 4.38 -24.90 -32.47
N ILE A 316 4.38 -23.59 -32.30
CA ILE A 316 5.41 -22.70 -32.79
C ILE A 316 6.38 -22.43 -31.64
N PRO A 317 7.63 -22.94 -31.73
CA PRO A 317 8.61 -22.77 -30.68
C PRO A 317 9.18 -21.36 -30.69
N LEU A 318 9.10 -20.71 -29.54
CA LEU A 318 9.76 -19.45 -29.22
C LEU A 318 10.78 -19.70 -28.11
N VAL A 319 11.88 -18.94 -28.09
CA VAL A 319 12.92 -19.08 -27.06
C VAL A 319 13.16 -17.75 -26.37
N MET A 320 13.24 -17.76 -25.04
CA MET A 320 13.63 -16.61 -24.25
C MET A 320 15.12 -16.31 -24.43
N VAL A 321 15.44 -15.05 -24.67
CA VAL A 321 16.80 -14.55 -24.82
C VAL A 321 17.02 -13.53 -23.71
N ASN A 322 17.68 -13.98 -22.64
CA ASN A 322 17.89 -13.20 -21.41
C ASN A 322 19.18 -12.35 -21.43
N ASN A 323 19.80 -12.20 -22.60
CA ASN A 323 20.98 -11.38 -22.74
C ASN A 323 20.55 -9.91 -22.93
N ASP A 324 21.02 -9.03 -22.05
CA ASP A 324 20.90 -7.57 -22.12
C ASP A 324 19.49 -6.98 -21.93
N THR A 325 18.61 -7.64 -21.17
CA THR A 325 17.32 -7.06 -20.77
C THR A 325 17.34 -6.52 -19.34
N LYS A 326 16.53 -5.48 -19.07
CA LYS A 326 16.31 -5.00 -17.71
C LYS A 326 15.59 -6.09 -16.89
N PRO A 327 15.79 -6.16 -15.57
CA PRO A 327 15.01 -7.05 -14.70
C PRO A 327 13.50 -6.90 -14.98
N GLY A 328 12.79 -8.03 -15.12
CA GLY A 328 11.37 -8.08 -15.47
C GLY A 328 11.05 -8.04 -16.97
N PHE A 329 12.06 -7.98 -17.85
CA PHE A 329 11.88 -8.03 -19.31
C PHE A 329 12.65 -9.20 -19.90
N THR A 330 12.07 -9.85 -20.93
CA THR A 330 12.77 -10.86 -21.74
C THR A 330 12.51 -10.60 -23.22
N LYS A 331 13.50 -10.92 -24.07
CA LYS A 331 13.29 -10.95 -25.52
C LYS A 331 12.82 -12.34 -25.89
N ILE A 332 11.82 -12.43 -26.75
CA ILE A 332 11.31 -13.72 -27.23
C ILE A 332 11.69 -13.85 -28.69
N LYS A 333 12.56 -14.83 -28.99
CA LYS A 333 13.07 -15.09 -30.34
C LYS A 333 12.26 -16.19 -31.02
N LEU A 334 11.92 -15.97 -32.29
CA LEU A 334 11.34 -16.99 -33.16
C LEU A 334 12.44 -17.96 -33.60
N VAL A 335 12.25 -19.26 -33.35
CA VAL A 335 13.30 -20.27 -33.59
C VAL A 335 13.50 -20.55 -35.08
N ASN A 336 12.43 -20.47 -35.87
CA ASN A 336 12.47 -20.73 -37.31
C ASN A 336 11.67 -19.68 -38.08
N SER A 337 12.33 -19.01 -39.03
CA SER A 337 11.72 -17.97 -39.85
C SER A 337 10.64 -18.49 -40.80
N SER A 338 10.56 -19.80 -41.05
CA SER A 338 9.47 -20.38 -41.86
C SER A 338 8.08 -20.19 -41.23
N TYR A 339 8.00 -19.88 -39.94
CA TYR A 339 6.73 -19.54 -39.29
C TYR A 339 6.24 -18.11 -39.60
N LEU A 340 7.05 -17.29 -40.26
CA LEU A 340 6.63 -15.98 -40.76
C LEU A 340 5.62 -16.07 -41.90
N ASP A 341 5.46 -17.24 -42.53
CA ASP A 341 4.41 -17.48 -43.53
C ASP A 341 3.01 -17.61 -42.91
N ILE A 342 2.91 -17.50 -41.58
CA ILE A 342 1.65 -17.42 -40.85
C ILE A 342 1.34 -15.94 -40.64
N ASP A 343 0.36 -15.40 -41.38
CA ASP A 343 -0.03 -13.98 -41.40
C ASP A 343 -0.08 -13.36 -39.99
N LEU A 344 -0.66 -14.09 -39.04
CA LEU A 344 -0.80 -13.67 -37.65
C LEU A 344 0.55 -13.43 -36.95
N ILE A 345 1.56 -14.27 -37.21
CA ILE A 345 2.89 -14.14 -36.60
C ILE A 345 3.73 -13.09 -37.28
N GLN A 346 3.59 -12.94 -38.59
CA GLN A 346 4.30 -11.92 -39.36
C GLN A 346 4.06 -10.52 -38.77
N ASP A 347 2.81 -10.24 -38.43
CA ASP A 347 2.39 -8.95 -37.88
C ASP A 347 2.93 -8.69 -36.47
N TRP A 348 3.26 -9.73 -35.71
CA TRP A 348 3.81 -9.62 -34.35
C TRP A 348 5.33 -9.50 -34.33
N CYS A 349 5.99 -9.95 -35.39
CA CYS A 349 7.45 -10.08 -35.43
C CYS A 349 8.17 -8.79 -35.82
N GLU A 350 9.41 -8.66 -35.37
CA GLU A 350 10.37 -7.65 -35.80
C GLU A 350 11.74 -8.30 -36.00
N THR A 351 12.37 -8.01 -37.15
CA THR A 351 13.68 -8.56 -37.50
C THR A 351 14.78 -7.57 -37.13
N VAL A 352 15.75 -8.03 -36.34
CA VAL A 352 16.93 -7.25 -35.93
C VAL A 352 18.18 -8.02 -36.34
N GLY A 353 18.86 -7.53 -37.37
CA GLY A 353 19.96 -8.26 -37.99
C GLY A 353 19.44 -9.52 -38.71
N GLU A 354 19.97 -10.68 -38.35
CA GLU A 354 19.57 -11.99 -38.91
C GLU A 354 18.53 -12.72 -38.04
N GLU A 355 18.10 -12.11 -36.94
CA GLU A 355 17.22 -12.75 -35.96
C GLU A 355 15.85 -12.10 -35.93
N THR A 356 14.83 -12.90 -35.67
CA THR A 356 13.42 -12.46 -35.61
C THR A 356 12.90 -12.60 -34.19
N TYR A 357 12.26 -11.54 -33.69
CA TYR A 357 11.77 -11.43 -32.33
C TYR A 357 10.27 -11.11 -32.31
N ILE A 358 9.57 -11.54 -31.27
CA ILE A 358 8.20 -11.08 -31.00
C ILE A 358 8.25 -9.67 -30.43
N SER A 359 7.65 -8.72 -31.14
CA SER A 359 7.51 -7.34 -30.69
C SER A 359 6.26 -7.20 -29.83
N SER A 360 6.45 -6.99 -28.52
CA SER A 360 5.33 -6.76 -27.59
C SER A 360 4.48 -5.53 -27.97
N LYS A 361 5.08 -4.55 -28.66
CA LYS A 361 4.36 -3.40 -29.21
C LYS A 361 3.42 -3.84 -30.34
N ARG A 362 3.94 -4.50 -31.38
CA ARG A 362 3.14 -4.91 -32.53
C ARG A 362 2.07 -5.92 -32.15
N PHE A 363 2.40 -6.85 -31.25
CA PHE A 363 1.44 -7.79 -30.69
C PHE A 363 0.23 -7.08 -30.06
N ARG A 364 0.48 -6.04 -29.24
CA ARG A 364 -0.59 -5.26 -28.60
C ARG A 364 -1.38 -4.42 -29.59
N GLU A 365 -0.72 -3.76 -30.54
CA GLU A 365 -1.38 -2.95 -31.58
C GLU A 365 -2.38 -3.78 -32.40
N GLN A 366 -2.02 -5.02 -32.74
CA GLN A 366 -2.93 -5.93 -33.45
C GLN A 366 -4.13 -6.33 -32.59
N HIS A 367 -3.96 -6.56 -31.29
CA HIS A 367 -5.07 -6.92 -30.39
C HIS A 367 -5.96 -5.74 -30.00
N LEU A 368 -5.42 -4.51 -29.96
CA LEU A 368 -6.22 -3.28 -29.78
C LEU A 368 -7.20 -3.08 -30.94
N ASN A 369 -6.77 -3.35 -32.17
CA ASN A 369 -7.65 -3.24 -33.35
C ASN A 369 -8.81 -4.24 -33.35
N LEU A 370 -8.77 -5.26 -32.49
CA LEU A 370 -9.84 -6.25 -32.33
C LEU A 370 -10.87 -5.84 -31.29
N CYS A 371 -10.56 -4.86 -30.42
CA CYS A 371 -11.42 -4.41 -29.33
C CYS A 371 -11.38 -2.88 -29.19
N ASP A 372 -12.35 -2.20 -29.80
CA ASP A 372 -12.46 -0.73 -29.88
C ASP A 372 -12.54 0.00 -28.51
N GLU A 373 -12.78 -0.74 -27.42
CA GLU A 373 -12.97 -0.19 -26.06
C GLU A 373 -11.72 -0.32 -25.15
N LEU A 374 -10.64 -0.93 -25.64
CA LEU A 374 -9.42 -1.16 -24.86
C LEU A 374 -8.42 -0.01 -24.98
N VAL A 375 -7.82 0.34 -23.85
CA VAL A 375 -6.73 1.33 -23.71
C VAL A 375 -5.47 0.60 -23.23
N MET A 376 -4.31 0.99 -23.74
CA MET A 376 -3.04 0.44 -23.27
C MET A 376 -2.71 0.95 -21.86
N HIS A 377 -2.46 0.02 -20.93
CA HIS A 377 -1.97 0.31 -19.59
C HIS A 377 -0.73 -0.55 -19.29
N GLY A 378 0.46 0.03 -19.44
CA GLY A 378 1.71 -0.73 -19.28
C GLY A 378 1.77 -1.91 -20.27
N PRO A 379 2.10 -3.15 -19.83
CA PRO A 379 2.09 -4.33 -20.69
C PRO A 379 0.67 -4.86 -20.99
N CYS A 380 -0.36 -4.35 -20.33
CA CYS A 380 -1.73 -4.85 -20.39
C CYS A 380 -2.63 -3.98 -21.29
N LEU A 381 -3.80 -4.53 -21.64
CA LEU A 381 -4.93 -3.80 -22.22
C LEU A 381 -6.01 -3.70 -21.14
N SER A 382 -6.67 -2.55 -21.02
CA SER A 382 -7.74 -2.34 -20.05
C SER A 382 -8.95 -1.67 -20.69
N ASN A 383 -10.16 -1.96 -20.21
CA ASN A 383 -11.34 -1.19 -20.58
C ASN A 383 -11.16 0.27 -20.12
N GLY A 384 -11.42 1.23 -21.01
CA GLY A 384 -11.14 2.66 -20.78
C GLY A 384 -11.94 3.37 -19.69
N GLY A 385 -12.56 2.64 -18.75
CA GLY A 385 -13.41 3.15 -17.68
C GLY A 385 -12.79 3.11 -16.29
N PHE A 386 -11.49 3.44 -16.16
CA PHE A 386 -10.86 3.61 -14.85
C PHE A 386 -11.36 4.85 -14.10
#